data_AF-A0A2R6BI44-F1
#
_entry.id   AF-A0A2R6BI44-F1
#
_cell.length_a   1.000
_cell.length_b   1.000
_cell.length_c   1.000
_cell.angle_alpha   90.00
_cell.angle_beta   90.00
_cell.angle_gamma   90.00
#
_symmetry.space_group_name_H-M   'P 1'
#
loop_
_entity.id
_entity.type
_entity.pdbx_description
1 polymer ?
#
loop_
_entity_poly.entity_id
_entity_poly.type
_entity_poly.pdbx_seq_one_letter_code
_entity_poly.pdbx_strand_id
1 'polypeptide(L)'
;MVINREVCVVADTVDAEPVERGRVLQVALCSEGIKGIKAGLRTFPVDKLLVIHTPQITPLVNELLGQLSEALELETEAVQISSPRFDEVLDVLSTALKANLTKFDDVYVNLSEGDKLFSCSALAVCFLFGVKAYYIMDDSPYVFPIVRLGYQKILPEAQHTTSPRKSGWRSSQLRRAL
;
A
#
# COMPACT_ATOMS: atom_id res chain seq x y z
N MET A 1 -18.34 54.62 31.47
CA MET A 1 -17.62 53.33 31.56
C MET A 1 -16.82 53.19 30.29
N VAL A 2 -15.57 53.64 30.36
CA VAL A 2 -14.64 53.73 29.23
C VAL A 2 -13.90 52.40 29.19
N ILE A 3 -13.99 51.66 28.09
CA ILE A 3 -13.16 50.48 27.87
C ILE A 3 -12.33 50.77 26.63
N ASN A 4 -11.10 51.20 26.90
CA ASN A 4 -10.02 51.36 25.93
C ASN A 4 -9.81 50.02 25.22
N ARG A 5 -9.97 49.99 23.89
CA ARG A 5 -9.46 48.91 23.05
C ARG A 5 -8.10 49.34 22.54
N GLU A 6 -7.06 48.85 23.19
CA GLU A 6 -5.71 48.91 22.63
C GLU A 6 -5.71 48.09 21.33
N VAL A 7 -5.37 48.80 20.26
CA VAL A 7 -5.10 48.25 18.95
C VAL A 7 -3.72 47.58 19.03
N CYS A 8 -3.67 46.27 18.86
CA CYS A 8 -2.42 45.55 18.61
C CYS A 8 -2.40 45.18 17.12
N VAL A 9 -1.78 46.04 16.31
CA VAL A 9 -1.38 45.68 14.94
C VAL A 9 -0.06 44.94 15.08
N VAL A 10 -0.10 43.60 15.01
CA VAL A 10 1.12 42.81 14.82
C VAL A 10 1.27 42.66 13.31
N ALA A 11 2.10 43.53 12.74
CA ALA A 11 2.63 43.37 11.41
C ALA A 11 3.77 42.34 11.50
N ASP A 12 3.46 41.07 11.22
CA ASP A 12 4.49 40.07 10.96
C ASP A 12 4.56 39.85 9.45
N THR A 13 5.45 40.61 8.82
CA THR A 13 6.06 40.23 7.55
C THR A 13 6.98 39.06 7.83
N VAL A 14 6.50 37.85 7.57
CA VAL A 14 7.37 36.68 7.47
C VAL A 14 7.43 36.33 6.00
N ASP A 15 8.58 36.59 5.39
CA ASP A 15 8.96 36.01 4.11
C ASP A 15 8.95 34.49 4.28
N ALA A 16 7.79 33.88 4.00
CA ALA A 16 7.61 32.44 4.02
C ALA A 16 8.29 31.89 2.78
N GLU A 17 9.54 31.46 2.93
CA GLU A 17 10.17 30.49 2.04
C GLU A 17 9.12 29.39 1.75
N PRO A 18 8.83 29.07 0.47
CA PRO A 18 7.79 28.11 0.14
C PRO A 18 8.19 26.77 0.77
N VAL A 19 7.38 26.30 1.72
CA VAL A 19 7.52 24.95 2.28
C VAL A 19 7.36 23.99 1.10
N GLU A 20 8.47 23.41 0.63
CA GLU A 20 8.41 22.43 -0.45
C GLU A 20 7.45 21.32 -0.03
N ARG A 21 6.33 21.24 -0.75
CA ARG A 21 5.32 20.23 -0.49
C ARG A 21 5.92 18.87 -0.86
N GLY A 22 5.96 17.96 0.12
CA GLY A 22 6.41 16.59 -0.11
C GLY A 22 5.60 15.92 -1.22
N ARG A 23 6.28 15.11 -2.03
CA ARG A 23 5.67 14.40 -3.16
C ARG A 23 4.84 13.23 -2.64
N VAL A 24 3.61 13.12 -3.13
CA VAL A 24 2.64 12.11 -2.71
C VAL A 24 2.34 11.14 -3.86
N LEU A 25 2.53 9.85 -3.60
CA LEU A 25 2.07 8.77 -4.46
C LEU A 25 0.77 8.18 -3.92
N GLN A 26 -0.23 8.05 -4.79
CA GLN A 26 -1.38 7.19 -4.54
C GLN A 26 -1.31 5.94 -5.43
N VAL A 27 -1.32 4.77 -4.80
CA VAL A 27 -1.55 3.48 -5.47
C VAL A 27 -3.02 3.10 -5.27
N ALA A 28 -3.81 3.04 -6.33
CA ALA A 28 -5.23 2.71 -6.25
C ALA A 28 -5.54 1.34 -6.82
N LEU A 29 -6.35 0.56 -6.13
CA LEU A 29 -6.91 -0.69 -6.66
C LEU A 29 -8.18 -0.37 -7.48
N CYS A 30 -8.42 -1.12 -8.56
CA CYS A 30 -9.62 -0.96 -9.37
C CYS A 30 -10.08 -2.30 -9.94
N SER A 31 -11.27 -2.76 -9.54
CA SER A 31 -11.92 -3.96 -10.09
C SER A 31 -13.34 -3.72 -10.59
N GLU A 32 -14.06 -2.73 -10.04
CA GLU A 32 -15.48 -2.48 -10.38
C GLU A 32 -15.76 -1.04 -10.83
N GLY A 33 -15.16 -0.05 -10.16
CA GLY A 33 -15.46 1.36 -10.40
C GLY A 33 -14.28 2.31 -10.15
N ILE A 34 -14.57 3.61 -10.21
CA ILE A 34 -13.56 4.69 -10.10
C ILE A 34 -13.97 5.81 -9.14
N LYS A 35 -15.12 5.69 -8.46
CA LYS A 35 -15.66 6.76 -7.60
C LYS A 35 -14.75 7.02 -6.41
N GLY A 36 -14.31 5.95 -5.74
CA GLY A 36 -13.38 6.00 -4.62
C GLY A 36 -11.98 6.48 -5.01
N ILE A 37 -11.55 6.23 -6.25
CA ILE A 37 -10.29 6.79 -6.78
C ILE A 37 -10.42 8.31 -6.90
N LYS A 38 -11.51 8.79 -7.53
CA LYS A 38 -11.79 10.22 -7.67
C LYS A 38 -11.95 10.92 -6.30
N ALA A 39 -12.60 10.29 -5.34
CA ALA A 39 -12.72 10.82 -3.98
C ALA A 39 -11.35 10.89 -3.27
N GLY A 40 -10.50 9.87 -3.45
CA GLY A 40 -9.12 9.88 -2.97
C GLY A 40 -8.29 11.04 -3.50
N LEU A 41 -8.37 11.31 -4.82
CA LEU A 41 -7.68 12.43 -5.46
C LEU A 41 -8.15 13.81 -4.98
N ARG A 42 -9.40 13.93 -4.51
CA ARG A 42 -9.91 15.17 -3.89
C ARG A 42 -9.46 15.33 -2.45
N THR A 43 -9.10 14.23 -1.80
CA THR A 43 -8.76 14.22 -0.38
C THR A 43 -7.27 14.41 -0.14
N PHE A 44 -6.43 13.74 -0.94
CA PHE A 44 -4.99 13.82 -0.80
C PHE A 44 -4.39 14.62 -1.96
N PRO A 45 -3.34 15.40 -1.71
CA PRO A 45 -2.75 16.22 -2.74
C PRO A 45 -1.72 15.33 -3.48
N VAL A 46 -2.19 14.55 -4.45
CA VAL A 46 -1.44 13.49 -5.15
C VAL A 46 -0.61 14.07 -6.30
N ASP A 47 0.65 13.65 -6.43
CA ASP A 47 1.57 14.02 -7.53
C ASP A 47 1.78 12.87 -8.53
N LYS A 48 1.57 11.62 -8.09
CA LYS A 48 1.53 10.43 -8.96
C LYS A 48 0.38 9.51 -8.59
N LEU A 49 -0.37 9.04 -9.58
CA LEU A 49 -1.39 8.00 -9.46
C LEU A 49 -0.95 6.73 -10.20
N LEU A 50 -0.77 5.64 -9.47
CA LEU A 50 -0.60 4.30 -10.03
C LEU A 50 -1.87 3.49 -9.80
N VAL A 51 -2.51 3.00 -10.85
CA VAL A 51 -3.72 2.19 -10.75
C VAL A 51 -3.38 0.72 -11.01
N ILE A 52 -3.59 -0.14 -10.01
CA ILE A 52 -3.51 -1.59 -10.15
C ILE A 52 -4.93 -2.11 -10.42
N HIS A 53 -5.15 -2.73 -11.57
CA HIS A 53 -6.50 -3.07 -12.00
C HIS A 53 -6.65 -4.48 -12.58
N THR A 54 -7.88 -5.00 -12.55
CA THR A 54 -8.22 -6.26 -13.22
C THR A 54 -8.48 -6.04 -14.72
N PRO A 55 -8.46 -7.09 -15.55
CA PRO A 55 -8.56 -6.93 -17.00
C PRO A 55 -9.94 -6.43 -17.48
N GLN A 56 -10.98 -6.62 -16.67
CA GLN A 56 -12.36 -6.26 -17.03
C GLN A 56 -12.58 -4.74 -17.05
N ILE A 57 -11.76 -3.99 -16.30
CA ILE A 57 -11.94 -2.55 -16.10
C ILE A 57 -10.88 -1.73 -16.84
N THR A 58 -9.98 -2.37 -17.60
CA THR A 58 -8.90 -1.72 -18.36
C THR A 58 -9.36 -0.52 -19.21
N PRO A 59 -10.47 -0.59 -19.98
CA PRO A 59 -10.92 0.57 -20.76
C PRO A 59 -11.27 1.78 -19.87
N LEU A 60 -11.93 1.53 -18.74
CA LEU A 60 -12.35 2.58 -17.81
C LEU A 60 -11.15 3.22 -17.09
N VAL A 61 -10.13 2.41 -16.74
CA VAL A 61 -8.89 2.91 -16.13
C VAL A 61 -8.12 3.77 -17.12
N ASN A 62 -7.97 3.32 -18.37
CA ASN A 62 -7.26 4.10 -19.39
C ASN A 62 -7.95 5.43 -19.69
N GLU A 63 -9.29 5.44 -19.73
CA GLU A 63 -10.07 6.68 -19.88
C GLU A 63 -9.83 7.63 -18.69
N LEU A 64 -9.89 7.11 -17.46
CA LEU A 64 -9.62 7.90 -16.26
C LEU A 64 -8.21 8.51 -16.28
N LEU A 65 -7.19 7.72 -16.60
CA LEU A 65 -5.81 8.20 -16.60
C LEU A 65 -5.57 9.25 -17.70
N GLY A 66 -6.19 9.08 -18.88
CA GLY A 66 -6.16 10.10 -19.93
C GLY A 66 -6.79 11.42 -19.49
N GLN A 67 -7.95 11.37 -18.84
CA GLN A 67 -8.60 12.57 -18.30
C GLN A 67 -7.74 13.28 -17.23
N LEU A 68 -7.06 12.51 -16.37
CA LEU A 68 -6.26 13.06 -15.29
C LEU A 68 -4.93 13.64 -15.77
N SER A 69 -4.27 13.00 -16.72
CA SER A 69 -3.01 13.50 -17.26
C SER A 69 -3.19 14.80 -18.05
N GLU A 70 -4.28 14.93 -18.79
CA GLU A 70 -4.62 16.15 -19.54
C GLU A 70 -5.06 17.31 -18.64
N ALA A 71 -5.79 17.02 -17.55
CA ALA A 71 -6.42 18.05 -16.73
C ALA A 71 -5.58 18.52 -15.53
N LEU A 72 -4.70 17.68 -14.99
CA LEU A 72 -4.09 17.89 -13.66
C LEU A 72 -2.56 17.81 -13.63
N GLU A 73 -1.89 17.67 -14.79
CA GLU A 73 -0.43 17.43 -14.89
C GLU A 73 0.05 16.29 -13.98
N LEU A 74 -0.85 15.33 -13.69
CA LEU A 74 -0.62 14.24 -12.76
C LEU A 74 0.16 13.13 -13.45
N GLU A 75 1.24 12.63 -12.82
CA GLU A 75 1.93 11.45 -13.33
C GLU A 75 1.01 10.23 -13.16
N THR A 76 0.58 9.60 -14.25
CA THR A 76 -0.34 8.46 -14.22
C THR A 76 0.29 7.19 -14.76
N GLU A 77 0.08 6.08 -14.07
CA GLU A 77 0.57 4.75 -14.45
C GLU A 77 -0.54 3.70 -14.24
N ALA A 78 -0.66 2.72 -15.14
CA ALA A 78 -1.57 1.59 -14.99
C ALA A 78 -0.78 0.27 -14.97
N VAL A 79 -1.14 -0.61 -14.04
CA VAL A 79 -0.61 -1.97 -13.95
C VAL A 79 -1.77 -2.95 -13.90
N GLN A 80 -1.82 -3.86 -14.87
CA GLN A 80 -2.85 -4.88 -14.92
C GLN A 80 -2.40 -6.12 -14.12
N ILE A 81 -3.32 -6.68 -13.33
CA ILE A 81 -3.19 -8.02 -12.74
C ILE A 81 -4.13 -9.00 -13.43
N SER A 82 -3.75 -10.27 -13.47
CA SER A 82 -4.52 -11.38 -14.02
C SER A 82 -5.62 -11.83 -13.06
N SER A 83 -5.34 -11.81 -11.75
CA SER A 83 -6.22 -12.29 -10.70
C SER A 83 -6.03 -11.53 -9.37
N PRO A 84 -7.08 -11.30 -8.58
CA PRO A 84 -6.98 -10.66 -7.26
C PRO A 84 -6.43 -11.61 -6.17
N ARG A 85 -5.71 -12.67 -6.55
CA ARG A 85 -5.11 -13.62 -5.60
C ARG A 85 -3.96 -12.96 -4.86
N PHE A 86 -3.76 -13.38 -3.62
CA PHE A 86 -2.77 -12.80 -2.73
C PHE A 86 -1.35 -12.83 -3.30
N ASP A 87 -0.93 -13.93 -3.93
CA ASP A 87 0.41 -14.09 -4.51
C ASP A 87 0.71 -13.05 -5.60
N GLU A 88 -0.25 -12.83 -6.50
CA GLU A 88 -0.11 -11.87 -7.59
C GLU A 88 -0.17 -10.43 -7.09
N VAL A 89 -1.12 -10.10 -6.21
CA VAL A 89 -1.21 -8.77 -5.59
C VAL A 89 0.03 -8.46 -4.78
N LEU A 90 0.57 -9.44 -4.03
CA LEU A 90 1.81 -9.31 -3.29
C LEU A 90 2.97 -8.95 -4.22
N ASP A 91 3.16 -9.69 -5.31
CA ASP A 91 4.28 -9.45 -6.23
C ASP A 91 4.18 -8.06 -6.89
N VAL A 92 3.02 -7.73 -7.45
CA VAL A 92 2.80 -6.48 -8.18
C VAL A 92 2.85 -5.27 -7.26
N LEU A 93 2.12 -5.29 -6.14
CA LEU A 93 2.10 -4.16 -5.21
C LEU A 93 3.45 -4.01 -4.50
N SER A 94 4.12 -5.09 -4.12
CA SER A 94 5.48 -5.00 -3.53
C SER A 94 6.47 -4.39 -4.50
N THR A 95 6.40 -4.75 -5.78
CA THR A 95 7.28 -4.20 -6.82
C THR A 95 7.00 -2.70 -7.00
N ALA A 96 5.73 -2.31 -7.10
CA ALA A 96 5.33 -0.92 -7.20
C ALA A 96 5.78 -0.10 -5.97
N LEU A 97 5.62 -0.62 -4.76
CA LEU A 97 6.05 0.06 -3.54
C LEU A 97 7.57 0.20 -3.47
N LYS A 98 8.34 -0.88 -3.70
CA LYS A 98 9.81 -0.84 -3.69
C LYS A 98 10.38 0.16 -4.69
N ALA A 99 9.76 0.31 -5.86
CA ALA A 99 10.19 1.24 -6.89
C ALA A 99 9.93 2.73 -6.57
N ASN A 100 9.06 3.01 -5.59
CA ASN A 100 8.57 4.36 -5.33
C ASN A 100 8.76 4.86 -3.88
N LEU A 101 8.96 3.98 -2.89
CA LEU A 101 9.08 4.37 -1.47
C LEU A 101 10.24 5.34 -1.16
N THR A 102 11.28 5.40 -2.01
CA THR A 102 12.40 6.34 -1.87
C THR A 102 12.23 7.63 -2.67
N LYS A 103 11.20 7.71 -3.52
CA LYS A 103 10.96 8.82 -4.46
C LYS A 103 9.83 9.76 -4.02
N PHE A 104 9.04 9.34 -3.05
CA PHE A 104 7.86 10.03 -2.55
C PHE A 104 7.94 10.09 -1.03
N ASP A 105 7.61 11.24 -0.47
CA ASP A 105 7.59 11.48 0.97
C ASP A 105 6.43 10.76 1.64
N ASP A 106 5.30 10.67 0.92
CA ASP A 106 4.11 9.95 1.36
C ASP A 106 3.62 8.99 0.27
N VAL A 107 3.30 7.77 0.70
CA VAL A 107 2.67 6.75 -0.15
C VAL A 107 1.36 6.32 0.50
N TYR A 108 0.28 6.42 -0.26
CA TYR A 108 -1.05 5.98 0.14
C TYR A 108 -1.55 4.87 -0.79
N VAL A 109 -2.13 3.82 -0.21
CA VAL A 109 -2.82 2.77 -0.97
C VAL A 109 -4.33 2.91 -0.80
N ASN A 110 -5.02 3.24 -1.89
CA ASN A 110 -6.47 3.38 -1.94
C ASN A 110 -7.12 2.04 -2.27
N LEU A 111 -7.86 1.49 -1.31
CA LEU A 111 -8.52 0.19 -1.39
C LEU A 111 -10.00 0.28 -1.83
N SER A 112 -10.50 1.49 -2.10
CA SER A 112 -11.95 1.75 -2.22
C SER A 112 -12.63 0.99 -3.36
N GLU A 113 -11.92 0.82 -4.47
CA GLU A 113 -12.46 0.22 -5.70
C GLU A 113 -11.91 -1.18 -5.98
N GLY A 114 -11.27 -1.81 -4.99
CA GLY A 114 -10.89 -3.21 -5.05
C GLY A 114 -11.97 -4.11 -4.44
N ASP A 115 -12.21 -5.27 -5.05
CA ASP A 115 -13.07 -6.30 -4.47
C ASP A 115 -12.55 -6.78 -3.10
N LYS A 116 -13.36 -7.55 -2.38
CA LYS A 116 -13.03 -7.99 -1.02
C LYS A 116 -11.68 -8.71 -0.92
N LEU A 117 -11.35 -9.57 -1.88
CA LEU A 117 -10.10 -10.34 -1.86
C LEU A 117 -8.92 -9.47 -2.31
N PHE A 118 -9.12 -8.62 -3.30
CA PHE A 118 -8.12 -7.70 -3.81
C PHE A 118 -7.72 -6.69 -2.73
N SER A 119 -8.69 -6.05 -2.10
CA SER A 119 -8.49 -5.06 -1.03
C SER A 119 -7.88 -5.69 0.21
N CYS A 120 -8.31 -6.89 0.61
CA CYS A 120 -7.72 -7.61 1.73
C CYS A 120 -6.26 -8.00 1.45
N SER A 121 -5.98 -8.50 0.24
CA SER A 121 -4.61 -8.85 -0.16
C SER A 121 -3.70 -7.64 -0.14
N ALA A 122 -4.12 -6.53 -0.73
CA ALA A 122 -3.35 -5.30 -0.73
C ALA A 122 -3.16 -4.72 0.68
N LEU A 123 -4.18 -4.76 1.55
CA LEU A 123 -4.06 -4.29 2.93
C LEU A 123 -2.99 -5.08 3.70
N ALA A 124 -2.94 -6.40 3.53
CA ALA A 124 -1.90 -7.24 4.11
C ALA A 124 -0.49 -6.84 3.61
N VAL A 125 -0.34 -6.54 2.32
CA VAL A 125 0.93 -6.00 1.77
C VAL A 125 1.27 -4.65 2.39
N CYS A 126 0.30 -3.75 2.54
CA CYS A 126 0.53 -2.43 3.14
C CYS A 126 1.08 -2.56 4.57
N PHE A 127 0.58 -3.51 5.36
CA PHE A 127 1.13 -3.79 6.69
C PHE A 127 2.56 -4.31 6.65
N LEU A 128 2.92 -5.16 5.68
CA LEU A 128 4.30 -5.64 5.51
C LEU A 128 5.29 -4.52 5.20
N PHE A 129 4.87 -3.53 4.39
CA PHE A 129 5.72 -2.40 4.00
C PHE A 129 5.60 -1.19 4.92
N GLY A 130 4.67 -1.22 5.88
CA GLY A 130 4.41 -0.08 6.76
C GLY A 130 3.81 1.14 6.04
N VAL A 131 3.07 0.91 4.96
CA VAL A 131 2.48 1.95 4.10
C VAL A 131 1.06 2.28 4.55
N LYS A 132 0.66 3.55 4.42
CA LYS A 132 -0.69 4.01 4.77
C LYS A 132 -1.69 3.46 3.75
N ALA A 133 -2.64 2.65 4.18
CA ALA A 133 -3.77 2.23 3.36
C ALA A 133 -5.04 2.98 3.79
N TYR A 134 -5.97 3.21 2.87
CA TYR A 134 -7.25 3.82 3.20
C TYR A 134 -8.40 3.30 2.34
N TYR A 135 -9.62 3.51 2.82
CA TYR A 135 -10.87 3.23 2.12
C TYR A 135 -11.77 4.46 2.22
N ILE A 136 -12.50 4.82 1.16
CA ILE A 136 -13.46 5.93 1.19
C ILE A 136 -14.79 5.44 1.73
N MET A 137 -15.21 5.97 2.88
CA MET A 137 -16.54 5.77 3.47
C MET A 137 -17.26 7.11 3.49
N ASP A 138 -18.44 7.20 2.87
CA ASP A 138 -19.25 8.43 2.82
C ASP A 138 -18.44 9.68 2.42
N ASP A 139 -17.70 9.58 1.30
CA ASP A 139 -16.80 10.63 0.75
C ASP A 139 -15.63 11.04 1.67
N SER A 140 -15.38 10.32 2.76
CA SER A 140 -14.28 10.58 3.69
C SER A 140 -13.29 9.42 3.75
N PRO A 141 -11.97 9.67 3.88
CA PRO A 141 -10.98 8.61 3.97
C PRO A 141 -10.97 7.99 5.38
N TYR A 142 -11.23 6.69 5.44
CA TYR A 142 -10.87 5.87 6.58
C TYR A 142 -9.45 5.32 6.38
N VAL A 143 -8.48 5.89 7.10
CA VAL A 143 -7.07 5.45 7.05
C VAL A 143 -6.86 4.30 8.03
N PHE A 144 -6.36 3.17 7.55
CA PHE A 144 -6.09 2.01 8.39
C PHE A 144 -4.88 2.25 9.29
N PRO A 145 -4.88 1.69 10.53
CA PRO A 145 -3.71 1.74 11.39
C PRO A 145 -2.56 0.97 10.77
N ILE A 146 -1.35 1.54 10.79
CA ILE A 146 -0.16 0.81 10.35
C ILE A 146 0.18 -0.24 11.39
N VAL A 147 -0.02 -1.52 11.06
CA VAL A 147 0.36 -2.64 11.92
C VAL A 147 1.83 -2.97 11.68
N ARG A 148 2.70 -2.56 12.60
CA ARG A 148 4.09 -3.03 12.62
C ARG A 148 4.14 -4.41 13.27
N LEU A 149 4.12 -5.46 12.46
CA LEU A 149 4.35 -6.81 12.95
C LEU A 149 5.78 -6.90 13.49
N GLY A 150 5.93 -6.91 14.81
CA GLY A 150 7.20 -7.14 15.48
C GLY A 150 7.66 -8.58 15.27
N TYR A 151 8.26 -8.88 14.12
CA TYR A 151 8.87 -10.20 13.83
C TYR A 151 10.07 -10.53 14.74
N GLN A 152 10.44 -9.62 15.65
CA GLN A 152 11.51 -9.75 16.65
C GLN A 152 11.30 -10.90 17.66
N LYS A 153 10.20 -11.66 17.61
CA LYS A 153 9.91 -12.74 18.58
C LYS A 153 9.76 -14.15 18.01
N ILE A 154 9.84 -14.36 16.69
CA ILE A 154 9.61 -15.70 16.11
C ILE A 154 10.60 -16.00 14.99
N LEU A 155 11.86 -16.17 15.37
CA LEU A 155 12.73 -17.14 14.72
C LEU A 155 13.29 -18.02 15.85
N PRO A 156 12.72 -19.21 16.13
CA PRO A 156 13.52 -20.24 16.76
C PRO A 156 14.65 -20.53 15.76
N GLU A 157 15.90 -20.40 16.20
CA GLU A 157 17.05 -20.92 15.45
C GLU A 157 16.73 -22.35 15.05
N ALA A 158 16.53 -22.60 13.76
CA ALA A 158 16.45 -23.95 13.25
C ALA A 158 17.84 -24.57 13.44
N GLN A 159 18.08 -25.17 14.61
CA GLN A 159 19.17 -26.10 14.81
C GLN A 159 18.89 -27.31 13.92
N HIS A 160 19.29 -27.22 12.66
CA HIS A 160 19.56 -28.38 11.83
C HIS A 160 20.77 -29.09 12.43
N THR A 161 20.59 -29.81 13.54
CA THR A 161 21.55 -30.82 13.99
C THR A 161 21.56 -31.89 12.91
N THR A 162 22.58 -31.84 12.06
CA THR A 162 22.96 -32.92 11.15
C THR A 162 23.24 -34.16 11.98
N SER A 163 22.27 -35.07 12.07
CA SER A 163 22.53 -36.43 12.53
C SER A 163 23.16 -37.21 11.38
N PRO A 164 24.37 -37.79 11.55
CA PRO A 164 25.00 -38.56 10.48
C PRO A 164 24.25 -39.87 10.29
N ARG A 165 23.64 -40.05 9.10
CA ARG A 165 23.17 -41.35 8.62
C ARG A 165 24.37 -42.30 8.58
N LYS A 166 24.51 -43.19 9.57
CA LYS A 166 25.38 -44.36 9.46
C LYS A 166 24.64 -45.46 8.71
N SER A 167 24.99 -45.61 7.43
CA SER A 167 24.86 -46.85 6.68
C SER A 167 25.80 -47.91 7.25
N GLY A 168 25.32 -49.15 7.46
CA GLY A 168 26.20 -50.28 7.78
C GLY A 168 25.49 -51.49 8.39
N TRP A 169 25.22 -52.49 7.55
CA TRP A 169 24.82 -53.86 7.85
C TRP A 169 25.42 -54.50 9.10
N ARG A 170 24.61 -55.30 9.84
CA ARG A 170 24.94 -56.69 10.21
C ARG A 170 23.73 -57.47 10.71
N SER A 171 23.75 -58.74 10.35
CA SER A 171 22.73 -59.77 10.34
C SER A 171 22.48 -60.46 11.69
N SER A 172 21.34 -61.17 11.74
CA SER A 172 21.04 -62.41 12.49
C SER A 172 20.90 -62.35 14.02
N GLN A 173 19.68 -62.57 14.51
CA GLN A 173 19.25 -63.68 15.39
C GLN A 173 17.75 -63.50 15.76
N LEU A 174 16.80 -64.22 15.15
CA LEU A 174 16.24 -65.55 15.52
C LEU A 174 15.49 -65.61 16.87
N ARG A 175 14.14 -65.67 16.80
CA ARG A 175 13.22 -66.69 17.40
C ARG A 175 11.77 -66.14 17.42
N ARG A 176 10.86 -66.73 16.62
CA ARG A 176 9.83 -67.73 16.99
C ARG A 176 8.75 -67.22 17.96
N ALA A 177 7.51 -67.10 17.46
CA ALA A 177 6.34 -67.79 18.03
C ALA A 177 5.12 -67.64 17.10
N LEU A 178 4.62 -68.80 16.65
CA LEU A 178 3.31 -69.13 16.07
C LEU A 178 2.92 -68.52 14.72
#